data_AF-A0A3D5UK14-F1
#
_entry.id   AF-A0A3D5UK14-F1
#
_cell.length_a   1.000
_cell.length_b   1.000
_cell.length_c   1.000
_cell.angle_alpha   90.00
_cell.angle_beta   90.00
_cell.angle_gamma   90.00
#
_symmetry.space_group_name_H-M   'P 1'
#
loop_
_entity.id
_entity.type
_entity.pdbx_description
1 polymer ?
#
loop_
_entity_poly.entity_id
_entity_poly.type
_entity_poly.pdbx_seq_one_letter_code
_entity_poly.pdbx_strand_id
1 'polypeptide(L)'
;HRYGAKLYVAANILIKDQEIDRAVERITGWIKAGIDGLIVQDLGLYHILRKTFPTLEIHSSTQMFIHGPSGVKLLEEDGFDRIVLAPGGTPGG
;
A
#
# COMPACT_ATOMS: atom_id res chain seq x y z
N HIS A 1 19.43 -5.08 3.59
CA HIS A 1 19.19 -6.01 4.71
C HIS A 1 20.37 -6.19 5.71
N ARG A 2 21.47 -5.42 5.61
CA ARG A 2 22.70 -5.60 6.44
C ARG A 2 22.51 -5.41 7.96
N TYR A 3 21.37 -4.85 8.39
CA TYR A 3 21.06 -4.56 9.80
C TYR A 3 19.76 -5.21 10.28
N GLY A 4 19.17 -6.15 9.54
CA GLY A 4 17.87 -6.77 9.90
C GLY A 4 16.66 -5.84 9.80
N ALA A 5 16.84 -4.60 9.34
CA ALA A 5 15.75 -3.65 9.10
C ALA A 5 15.02 -3.98 7.78
N LYS A 6 13.69 -3.87 7.82
CA LYS A 6 12.82 -3.96 6.65
C LYS A 6 12.77 -2.63 5.89
N LEU A 7 12.84 -2.68 4.56
CA LEU A 7 12.75 -1.55 3.64
C LEU A 7 11.37 -1.52 2.99
N TYR A 8 10.61 -0.46 3.28
CA TYR A 8 9.32 -0.19 2.65
C TYR A 8 9.41 1.03 1.73
N VAL A 9 8.73 0.99 0.59
CA VAL A 9 8.64 2.12 -0.34
C VAL A 9 7.21 2.64 -0.41
N ALA A 10 7.05 3.96 -0.28
CA ALA A 10 5.75 4.60 -0.41
C ALA A 10 5.42 4.91 -1.88
N ALA A 11 4.31 4.38 -2.36
CA ALA A 11 3.69 4.64 -3.65
C ALA A 11 2.44 5.52 -3.46
N ASN A 12 2.65 6.75 -2.97
CA ASN A 12 1.59 7.72 -2.70
C ASN A 12 1.25 8.52 -3.97
N ILE A 13 0.88 7.81 -5.03
CA ILE A 13 0.56 8.38 -6.33
C ILE A 13 -0.83 7.88 -6.71
N LEU A 14 -1.73 8.82 -7.02
CA LEU A 14 -2.98 8.50 -7.70
C LEU A 14 -2.65 8.21 -9.16
N ILE A 15 -2.95 6.99 -9.61
CA ILE A 15 -2.55 6.53 -10.93
C ILE A 15 -3.72 6.72 -11.89
N LYS A 16 -3.47 7.40 -13.01
CA LYS A 16 -4.40 7.43 -14.14
C LYS A 16 -4.30 6.13 -14.91
N ASP A 17 -5.38 5.72 -15.58
CA ASP A 17 -5.42 4.47 -16.36
C ASP A 17 -4.24 4.31 -17.33
N GLN A 18 -3.84 5.40 -18.00
CA GLN A 18 -2.72 5.42 -18.96
C GLN A 18 -1.34 5.25 -18.32
N GLU A 19 -1.24 5.39 -17.00
CA GLU A 19 0.00 5.33 -16.23
C GLU A 19 0.15 4.01 -15.46
N ILE A 20 -0.88 3.15 -15.46
CA ILE A 20 -0.91 1.87 -14.73
C ILE A 20 0.28 0.99 -15.09
N ASP A 21 0.48 0.71 -16.37
CA ASP A 21 1.53 -0.21 -16.81
C ASP A 21 2.92 0.28 -16.39
N ARG A 22 3.15 1.58 -16.55
CA ARG A 22 4.41 2.23 -16.15
C ARG A 22 4.62 2.19 -14.64
N ALA A 23 3.55 2.36 -13.85
CA ALA A 23 3.63 2.26 -12.41
C ALA A 23 3.95 0.84 -11.95
N VAL A 24 3.29 -0.16 -12.54
CA VAL A 24 3.56 -1.58 -12.27
C VAL A 24 4.99 -1.96 -12.66
N GLU A 25 5.49 -1.48 -13.80
CA GLU A 25 6.88 -1.69 -14.22
C GLU A 25 7.89 -1.11 -13.21
N ARG A 26 7.66 0.12 -12.75
CA ARG A 26 8.51 0.75 -11.72
C ARG A 26 8.51 -0.03 -10.42
N ILE A 27 7.32 -0.45 -9.97
CA ILE A 27 7.17 -1.24 -8.74
C ILE A 27 7.85 -2.61 -8.88
N THR A 28 7.73 -3.24 -10.04
CA THR A 28 8.45 -4.48 -10.36
C THR A 28 9.96 -4.30 -10.23
N GLY A 29 10.48 -3.15 -10.67
CA GLY A 29 11.89 -2.77 -10.48
C GLY A 29 12.28 -2.68 -9.00
N TRP A 30 11.44 -2.07 -8.15
CA TRP A 30 11.70 -1.99 -6.71
C TRP A 30 11.65 -3.35 -6.01
N ILE A 31 10.69 -4.21 -6.37
CA ILE A 31 10.60 -5.57 -5.86
C ILE A 31 11.87 -6.35 -6.21
N LYS A 32 12.34 -6.26 -7.46
CA LYS A 32 13.60 -6.88 -7.89
C LYS A 32 14.83 -6.30 -7.18
N ALA A 33 14.76 -5.04 -6.74
CA ALA A 33 15.81 -4.41 -5.93
C ALA A 33 15.80 -4.87 -4.46
N GLY A 34 14.80 -5.66 -4.05
CA GLY A 34 14.74 -6.29 -2.73
C GLY A 34 14.08 -5.43 -1.66
N ILE A 35 13.01 -4.69 -1.99
CA ILE A 35 12.14 -4.09 -0.97
C ILE A 35 11.35 -5.17 -0.23
N ASP A 36 11.03 -4.94 1.04
CA ASP A 36 10.23 -5.85 1.86
C ASP A 36 8.72 -5.60 1.71
N GLY A 37 8.31 -4.40 1.30
CA GLY A 37 6.90 -4.08 1.09
C GLY A 37 6.63 -2.68 0.55
N LEU A 38 5.37 -2.40 0.28
CA LEU A 38 4.88 -1.12 -0.23
C LEU A 38 3.91 -0.45 0.74
N ILE A 39 3.87 0.87 0.71
CA ILE A 39 2.82 1.68 1.33
C ILE A 39 2.03 2.31 0.19
N VAL A 40 0.76 1.96 0.04
CA VAL A 40 -0.05 2.30 -1.14
C VAL A 40 -1.20 3.22 -0.75
N GLN A 41 -1.47 4.21 -1.60
CA GLN A 41 -2.62 5.12 -1.45
C GLN A 41 -3.81 4.73 -2.35
N ASP A 42 -3.54 4.21 -3.55
CA ASP A 42 -4.54 3.97 -4.57
C ASP A 42 -5.09 2.53 -4.49
N LEU A 43 -6.41 2.37 -4.33
CA LEU A 43 -7.06 1.05 -4.24
C LEU A 43 -7.00 0.28 -5.56
N GLY A 44 -7.05 0.96 -6.72
CA GLY A 44 -6.92 0.31 -8.02
C GLY A 44 -5.53 -0.32 -8.17
N LEU A 45 -4.50 0.44 -7.82
CA LEU A 45 -3.12 -0.06 -7.77
C LEU A 45 -2.99 -1.22 -6.79
N TYR A 46 -3.54 -1.10 -5.57
CA TYR A 46 -3.53 -2.19 -4.58
C TYR A 46 -4.07 -3.49 -5.19
N HIS A 47 -5.24 -3.45 -5.83
CA HIS A 47 -5.85 -4.63 -6.40
C HIS A 47 -5.02 -5.24 -7.54
N ILE A 48 -4.38 -4.42 -8.36
CA ILE A 48 -3.47 -4.88 -9.41
C ILE A 48 -2.27 -5.57 -8.77
N LEU A 49 -1.61 -4.91 -7.80
CA LEU A 49 -0.44 -5.46 -7.12
C LEU A 49 -0.75 -6.73 -6.36
N ARG A 50 -1.88 -6.82 -5.66
CA ARG A 50 -2.27 -8.03 -4.93
C ARG A 50 -2.51 -9.21 -5.88
N LYS A 51 -3.01 -8.96 -7.09
CA LYS A 51 -3.15 -10.00 -8.14
C LYS A 51 -1.80 -10.39 -8.76
N THR A 52 -0.93 -9.41 -9.04
CA THR A 52 0.35 -9.66 -9.72
C THR A 52 1.43 -10.20 -8.78
N PHE A 53 1.43 -9.77 -7.51
CA PHE A 53 2.43 -10.07 -6.49
C PHE A 53 1.73 -10.47 -5.17
N PRO A 54 1.08 -11.64 -5.11
CA PRO A 54 0.22 -12.01 -3.98
C PRO A 54 0.95 -12.09 -2.63
N THR A 55 2.27 -12.31 -2.66
CA THR A 55 3.12 -12.42 -1.46
C THR A 55 3.76 -11.10 -1.03
N LEU A 56 3.55 -10.01 -1.76
CA LEU A 56 4.12 -8.71 -1.43
C LEU A 56 3.41 -8.13 -0.20
N GLU A 57 4.18 -7.67 0.79
CA GLU A 57 3.63 -6.99 1.96
C GLU A 57 3.16 -5.58 1.54
N ILE A 58 1.88 -5.27 1.72
CA ILE A 58 1.28 -3.99 1.33
C ILE A 58 0.54 -3.35 2.50
N HIS A 59 0.98 -2.14 2.86
CA HIS A 59 0.38 -1.32 3.91
C HIS A 59 -0.45 -0.20 3.28
N SER A 60 -1.48 0.24 3.99
CA SER A 60 -2.23 1.43 3.59
C SER A 60 -1.42 2.70 3.87
N SER A 61 -1.55 3.72 3.03
CA SER A 61 -0.95 5.03 3.27
C SER A 61 -1.82 5.88 4.18
N THR A 62 -1.22 6.73 5.02
CA THR A 62 -1.96 7.78 5.73
C THR A 62 -2.71 8.71 4.78
N GLN A 63 -2.27 8.81 3.52
CA GLN A 63 -2.93 9.59 2.47
C GLN A 63 -4.20 8.93 1.92
N MET A 64 -4.61 7.77 2.45
CA MET A 64 -5.93 7.17 2.22
C MET A 64 -7.01 7.76 3.14
N PHE A 65 -6.64 8.62 4.10
CA PHE A 65 -7.59 9.29 5.01
C PHE A 65 -8.49 8.32 5.80
N ILE A 66 -7.92 7.21 6.25
CA ILE A 66 -8.60 6.25 7.13
C ILE A 66 -8.53 6.77 8.57
N HIS A 67 -9.68 7.11 9.14
CA HIS A 67 -9.77 7.71 10.48
C HIS A 67 -10.55 6.88 11.50
N GLY A 68 -11.29 5.85 11.08
CA GLY A 68 -12.20 5.13 11.97
C GLY A 68 -12.44 3.67 11.61
N PRO A 69 -13.14 2.93 12.49
CA PRO A 69 -13.27 1.47 12.42
C PRO A 69 -13.89 0.95 11.12
N SER A 70 -14.83 1.69 10.52
CA SER A 70 -15.45 1.31 9.25
C SER A 70 -14.44 1.28 8.09
N GLY A 71 -13.58 2.30 7.99
CA GLY A 71 -12.53 2.35 6.98
C GLY A 71 -11.42 1.33 7.24
N VAL A 72 -11.08 1.07 8.50
CA VAL A 72 -10.16 -0.01 8.87
C VAL A 72 -10.73 -1.35 8.40
N LYS A 73 -11.97 -1.67 8.78
CA LYS A 73 -12.61 -2.93 8.42
C LYS A 73 -12.66 -3.15 6.91
N LEU A 74 -12.95 -2.11 6.13
CA LEU A 74 -12.94 -2.20 4.67
C LEU A 74 -11.57 -2.62 4.13
N LEU A 75 -10.48 -2.02 4.62
CA LEU A 75 -9.13 -2.36 4.17
C LEU A 75 -8.66 -3.73 4.68
N GLU A 76 -9.15 -4.18 5.85
CA GLU A 76 -8.90 -5.54 6.34
C GLU A 76 -9.59 -6.57 5.44
N GLU A 77 -10.84 -6.31 5.05
CA GLU A 77 -11.62 -7.16 4.13
C GLU A 77 -11.00 -7.19 2.72
N ASP A 78 -10.44 -6.07 2.24
CA ASP A 78 -9.69 -6.01 0.98
C ASP A 78 -8.33 -6.75 1.05
N GLY A 79 -7.82 -7.04 2.25
CA GLY A 79 -6.61 -7.85 2.48
C GLY A 79 -5.30 -7.07 2.61
N PHE A 80 -5.34 -5.82 3.08
CA PHE A 80 -4.12 -5.09 3.44
C PHE A 80 -3.38 -5.77 4.61
N ASP A 81 -2.05 -5.83 4.54
CA ASP A 81 -1.23 -6.45 5.59
C ASP A 81 -1.09 -5.56 6.84
N ARG A 82 -1.24 -4.24 6.66
CA ARG A 82 -1.27 -3.25 7.73
C ARG A 82 -2.08 -2.04 7.31
N ILE A 83 -2.89 -1.54 8.22
CA ILE A 83 -3.62 -0.29 8.04
C ILE A 83 -2.96 0.80 8.86
N VAL A 84 -2.55 1.87 8.18
CA VAL A 84 -1.97 3.06 8.79
C VAL A 84 -3.04 4.15 8.83
N LEU A 85 -3.41 4.56 10.04
CA LEU A 85 -4.42 5.60 10.27
C LEU A 85 -3.86 6.98 9.92
N ALA A 86 -4.71 7.83 9.35
CA ALA A 86 -4.36 9.20 9.07
C ALA A 86 -4.21 10.02 10.38
N PRO A 87 -3.25 10.97 10.45
CA PRO A 87 -3.08 11.83 11.62
C PRO A 87 -4.37 12.56 12.01
N GLY A 88 -4.65 12.66 13.31
CA GLY A 88 -5.83 13.34 13.83
C GLY A 88 -7.13 12.52 13.81
N GLY A 89 -7.10 11.26 13.38
CA GLY A 89 -8.22 10.33 13.56
C GLY A 89 -8.28 9.81 15.00
N THR A 90 -9.33 10.13 15.74
CA THR A 90 -9.68 9.40 16.97
C THR A 90 -10.43 8.12 16.60
N PRO A 91 -9.92 6.92 16.91
CA PRO A 91 -10.68 5.69 16.72
C PRO A 91 -11.77 5.65 17.80
N GLY A 92 -12.99 6.04 17.46
CA GLY A 92 -14.16 5.94 18.34
C GLY A 92 -14.87 7.28 18.56
N GLY A 93 -15.76 7.62 17.64
CA GLY A 93 -16.93 8.46 17.91
C GLY A 93 -18.17 7.59 17.78
#